data_AF-A0A8J3D1Q4-F1
#
_entry.id   AF-A0A8J3D1Q4-F1
#
_cell.length_a   1.000
_cell.length_b   1.000
_cell.length_c   1.000
_cell.angle_alpha   90.00
_cell.angle_beta   90.00
_cell.angle_gamma   90.00
#
_symmetry.space_group_name_H-M   'P 1'
#
loop_
_entity.id
_entity.type
_entity.pdbx_description
1 polymer ?
#
loop_
_entity_poly.entity_id
_entity_poly.type
_entity_poly.pdbx_seq_one_letter_code
_entity_poly.pdbx_strand_id
1 'polypeptide(L)'
;MPHDTFTIQFILRDFWRFLKKPECKKQAKDFSLSPTLKLFLALLIIRFIGIILEINGFQPLILHFTGEELQKQVHADYGIADRVVGSLISAPLFEELAYRWGLRFSPLRTAASLGLIVFYWLPYGGTYSTTIIEVLDDPGFYLMVGMALITGLTAYALFSISVFEQPIRRWWEQNFGWVFYTSSLLFGLMHVFNVSEVTATVVTLAFFITFQQITMGLFNGYVRMRYGFGQAILQHSLFNLLPVLIGLLQ
;
A
#
# COMPACT_ATOMS: atom_id res chain seq x y z
N MET A 1 18.80 -19.03 6.20
CA MET A 1 19.20 -18.35 7.46
C MET A 1 19.00 -19.35 8.58
N PRO A 2 19.90 -19.47 9.57
CA PRO A 2 19.69 -20.40 10.68
C PRO A 2 18.41 -20.02 11.41
N HIS A 3 17.53 -21.00 11.64
CA HIS A 3 16.18 -20.79 12.19
C HIS A 3 16.17 -20.28 13.65
N ASP A 4 17.32 -20.26 14.32
CA ASP A 4 17.44 -20.05 15.77
C ASP A 4 17.53 -18.59 16.25
N THR A 5 17.41 -17.58 15.38
CA THR A 5 17.53 -16.16 15.79
C THR A 5 16.40 -15.24 15.27
N PHE A 6 15.23 -15.79 14.96
CA PHE A 6 14.07 -15.00 14.54
C PHE A 6 13.21 -14.56 15.76
N THR A 7 13.73 -13.61 16.53
CA THR A 7 13.04 -13.00 17.69
C THR A 7 12.38 -11.67 17.31
N ILE A 8 11.38 -11.22 18.09
CA ILE A 8 10.71 -9.92 17.88
C ILE A 8 11.72 -8.77 17.91
N GLN A 9 12.65 -8.78 18.87
CA GLN A 9 13.69 -7.76 19.00
C GLN A 9 14.59 -7.72 17.76
N PHE A 10 14.95 -8.88 17.19
CA PHE A 10 15.71 -8.94 15.96
C PHE A 10 14.95 -8.32 14.79
N ILE A 11 13.66 -8.65 14.63
CA ILE A 11 12.80 -8.13 13.57
C ILE A 11 12.69 -6.61 13.65
N LEU A 12 12.41 -6.04 14.82
CA LEU A 12 12.29 -4.60 15.01
C LEU A 12 13.61 -3.88 14.70
N ARG A 13 14.73 -4.46 15.12
CA ARG A 13 16.06 -3.91 14.84
C ARG A 13 16.41 -3.98 13.34
N ASP A 14 16.09 -5.08 12.67
CA ASP A 14 16.31 -5.20 11.22
C ASP A 14 15.41 -4.24 10.44
N PHE A 15 14.14 -4.13 10.83
CA PHE A 15 13.21 -3.16 10.27
C PHE A 15 13.75 -1.73 10.37
N TRP A 16 14.20 -1.32 11.56
CA TRP A 16 14.78 0.01 11.76
C TRP A 16 16.07 0.24 10.97
N ARG A 17 16.95 -0.78 10.89
CA ARG A 17 18.16 -0.71 10.06
C ARG A 17 17.83 -0.57 8.58
N PHE A 18 16.84 -1.32 8.11
CA PHE A 18 16.35 -1.22 6.73
C PHE A 18 15.76 0.16 6.46
N LEU A 19 14.94 0.71 7.36
CA LEU A 19 14.40 2.07 7.23
C LEU A 19 15.44 3.17 7.31
N LYS A 20 16.67 2.93 7.77
CA LYS A 20 17.75 3.92 7.70
C LYS A 20 18.48 3.88 6.36
N LYS A 21 18.53 2.71 5.74
CA LYS A 21 19.21 2.48 4.46
C LYS A 21 18.51 1.34 3.72
N PRO A 22 17.40 1.61 3.01
CA PRO A 22 16.70 0.60 2.26
C PRO A 22 17.63 0.02 1.19
N GLU A 23 17.61 -1.29 1.02
CA GLU A 23 18.51 -1.98 0.09
C GLU A 23 17.77 -3.03 -0.73
N CYS A 24 18.06 -3.06 -2.03
CA CYS A 24 17.52 -4.05 -2.95
C CYS A 24 18.36 -5.35 -2.93
N LYS A 25 18.44 -6.02 -1.77
CA LYS A 25 19.14 -7.31 -1.64
C LYS A 25 18.29 -8.48 -2.14
N LYS A 26 18.96 -9.59 -2.49
CA LYS A 26 18.32 -10.86 -2.85
C LYS A 26 17.46 -11.38 -1.68
N GLN A 27 16.27 -11.85 -2.04
CA GLN A 27 15.25 -12.39 -1.13
C GLN A 27 15.70 -13.70 -0.48
N ALA A 28 15.17 -14.00 0.71
CA ALA A 28 15.05 -15.39 1.15
C ALA A 28 14.12 -16.14 0.17
N LYS A 29 14.53 -17.33 -0.28
CA LYS A 29 13.85 -18.03 -1.39
C LYS A 29 12.49 -18.62 -1.03
N ASP A 30 12.22 -18.88 0.25
CA ASP A 30 11.10 -19.74 0.62
C ASP A 30 10.03 -18.99 1.42
N PHE A 31 8.77 -19.16 1.00
CA PHE A 31 7.61 -18.73 1.77
C PHE A 31 7.52 -19.52 3.08
N SER A 32 7.26 -18.84 4.19
CA SER A 32 7.12 -19.50 5.48
C SER A 32 6.15 -18.76 6.40
N LEU A 33 5.20 -19.51 6.97
CA LEU A 33 4.14 -18.96 7.81
C LEU A 33 4.64 -18.50 9.19
N SER A 34 5.52 -19.27 9.82
CA SER A 34 6.03 -18.97 11.17
C SER A 34 6.79 -17.63 11.25
N PRO A 35 7.74 -17.32 10.35
CA PRO A 35 8.34 -16.00 10.28
C PRO A 35 7.34 -14.89 9.99
N THR A 36 6.31 -15.15 9.17
CA THR A 36 5.27 -14.17 8.85
C THR A 36 4.45 -13.80 10.08
N LEU A 37 4.03 -14.79 10.89
CA LEU A 37 3.31 -14.51 12.14
C LEU A 37 4.18 -13.74 13.15
N LYS A 38 5.48 -14.07 13.26
CA LYS A 38 6.41 -13.31 14.11
C LYS A 38 6.61 -11.87 13.62
N LEU A 39 6.64 -11.65 12.30
CA LEU A 39 6.67 -10.32 11.69
C LEU A 39 5.40 -9.54 12.02
N PHE A 40 4.23 -10.16 11.86
CA PHE A 40 2.94 -9.60 12.26
C PHE A 40 2.95 -9.16 13.72
N LEU A 41 3.28 -10.05 14.66
CA LEU A 41 3.30 -9.70 16.09
C LEU A 41 4.30 -8.58 16.41
N ALA A 42 5.49 -8.60 15.81
CA ALA A 42 6.49 -7.56 16.03
C ALA A 42 6.02 -6.18 15.53
N LEU A 43 5.48 -6.14 14.31
CA LEU A 43 5.04 -4.89 13.69
C LEU A 43 3.69 -4.39 14.23
N LEU A 44 2.88 -5.29 14.81
CA LEU A 44 1.63 -4.94 15.50
C LEU A 44 1.88 -4.01 16.69
N ILE A 45 3.01 -4.15 17.40
CA ILE A 45 3.41 -3.22 18.48
C ILE A 45 3.55 -1.80 17.95
N ILE A 46 4.27 -1.63 16.82
CA ILE A 46 4.45 -0.31 16.20
C ILE A 46 3.09 0.23 15.73
N ARG A 47 2.23 -0.64 15.19
CA ARG A 47 0.88 -0.25 14.77
C ARG A 47 0.02 0.25 15.93
N PHE A 48 0.05 -0.38 17.09
CA PHE A 48 -0.68 0.11 18.27
C PHE A 48 -0.19 1.48 18.73
N ILE A 49 1.13 1.71 18.73
CA ILE A 49 1.69 3.04 19.01
C ILE A 49 1.19 4.06 17.98
N GLY A 50 1.16 3.68 16.70
CA GLY A 50 0.60 4.50 15.63
C GLY A 50 -0.86 4.84 15.87
N ILE A 51 -1.71 3.88 16.24
CA ILE A 51 -3.13 4.09 16.52
C ILE A 51 -3.31 5.05 17.70
N ILE A 52 -2.53 4.89 18.77
CA ILE A 52 -2.56 5.80 19.93
C ILE A 52 -2.22 7.23 19.48
N LEU A 53 -1.16 7.40 18.67
CA LEU A 53 -0.75 8.70 18.13
C LEU A 53 -1.82 9.33 17.23
N GLU A 54 -2.49 8.51 16.40
CA GLU A 54 -3.56 8.99 15.54
C GLU A 54 -4.76 9.49 16.36
N ILE A 55 -5.25 8.69 17.32
CA ILE A 55 -6.42 9.04 18.13
C ILE A 55 -6.15 10.25 19.02
N ASN A 56 -4.97 10.33 19.64
CA ASN A 56 -4.68 11.37 20.63
C ASN A 56 -3.99 12.61 20.03
N GLY A 57 -3.44 12.50 18.82
CA GLY A 57 -2.66 13.57 18.18
C GLY A 57 -3.28 14.03 16.87
N PHE A 58 -3.34 13.14 15.88
CA PHE A 58 -3.74 13.55 14.52
C PHE A 58 -5.23 13.80 14.35
N GLN A 59 -6.11 12.98 14.94
CA GLN A 59 -7.56 13.20 14.84
C GLN A 59 -8.01 14.54 15.44
N PRO A 60 -7.57 14.94 16.66
CA PRO A 60 -7.87 16.27 17.19
C PRO A 60 -7.31 17.41 16.33
N LEU A 61 -6.11 17.24 15.78
CA LEU A 61 -5.49 18.22 14.87
C LEU A 61 -6.32 18.38 13.59
N ILE A 62 -6.74 17.27 12.99
CA ILE A 62 -7.58 17.25 11.80
C ILE A 62 -8.90 17.96 12.11
N LEU A 63 -9.60 17.56 13.17
CA LEU A 63 -10.85 18.17 13.62
C LEU A 63 -10.72 19.69 13.84
N HIS A 64 -9.60 20.15 14.40
CA HIS A 64 -9.35 21.58 14.61
C HIS A 64 -9.31 22.37 13.30
N PHE A 65 -8.70 21.81 12.25
CA PHE A 65 -8.57 22.48 10.96
C PHE A 65 -9.77 22.27 10.02
N THR A 66 -10.47 21.15 10.14
CA THR A 66 -11.66 20.85 9.32
C THR A 66 -12.94 21.42 9.93
N GLY A 67 -12.99 21.60 11.25
CA GLY A 67 -14.18 22.05 11.99
C GLY A 67 -15.20 20.94 12.28
N GLU A 68 -15.07 19.80 11.61
CA GLU A 68 -15.93 18.63 11.75
C GLU A 68 -15.15 17.32 11.55
N GLU A 69 -15.71 16.21 12.01
CA GLU A 69 -15.14 14.89 11.75
C GLU A 69 -15.24 14.56 10.25
N LEU A 70 -14.14 14.08 9.67
CA LEU A 70 -14.11 13.67 8.28
C LEU A 70 -15.04 12.48 8.07
N GLN A 71 -16.08 12.70 7.26
CA GLN A 71 -16.95 11.62 6.84
C GLN A 71 -16.19 10.66 5.92
N LYS A 72 -16.15 9.39 6.32
CA LYS A 72 -15.63 8.31 5.48
C LYS A 72 -16.67 7.93 4.43
N GLN A 73 -16.21 7.48 3.27
CA GLN A 73 -17.11 6.86 2.30
C GLN A 73 -17.78 5.64 2.92
N VAL A 74 -19.11 5.57 2.79
CA VAL A 74 -19.93 4.50 3.37
C VAL A 74 -20.26 3.47 2.29
N HIS A 75 -19.75 2.26 2.45
CA HIS A 75 -19.95 1.14 1.53
C HIS A 75 -21.22 0.33 1.87
N ALA A 76 -22.37 1.00 1.84
CA ALA A 76 -23.63 0.48 2.36
C ALA A 76 -24.12 -0.81 1.65
N ASP A 77 -23.80 -0.99 0.37
CA ASP A 77 -24.48 -1.99 -0.47
C ASP A 77 -23.74 -3.33 -0.63
N TYR A 78 -22.56 -3.50 -0.03
CA TYR A 78 -21.83 -4.78 -0.13
C TYR A 78 -22.35 -5.83 0.84
N GLY A 79 -22.56 -7.05 0.34
CA GLY A 79 -22.73 -8.23 1.18
C GLY A 79 -21.48 -8.51 2.02
N ILE A 80 -21.63 -9.23 3.13
CA ILE A 80 -20.52 -9.61 4.04
C ILE A 80 -19.40 -10.32 3.26
N ALA A 81 -19.77 -11.20 2.32
CA ALA A 81 -18.81 -11.93 1.49
C ALA A 81 -17.96 -10.97 0.63
N ASP A 82 -18.59 -9.99 -0.01
CA ASP A 82 -17.89 -9.01 -0.86
C ASP A 82 -16.96 -8.12 -0.04
N ARG A 83 -17.38 -7.69 1.16
CA ARG A 83 -16.51 -6.95 2.09
C ARG A 83 -15.29 -7.76 2.51
N VAL A 84 -15.50 -9.03 2.89
CA VAL A 84 -14.41 -9.91 3.33
C VAL A 84 -13.43 -10.21 2.18
N VAL A 85 -13.94 -10.60 1.01
CA VAL A 85 -13.10 -10.91 -0.17
C VAL A 85 -12.40 -9.65 -0.67
N GLY A 86 -13.13 -8.54 -0.78
CA GLY A 86 -12.61 -7.24 -1.20
C GLY A 86 -11.46 -6.77 -0.31
N SER A 87 -11.68 -6.68 1.01
CA SER A 87 -10.72 -6.11 1.94
C SER A 87 -9.57 -7.04 2.34
N LEU A 88 -9.76 -8.36 2.30
CA LEU A 88 -8.73 -9.33 2.74
C LEU A 88 -8.00 -10.00 1.58
N ILE A 89 -8.54 -9.99 0.36
CA ILE A 89 -7.93 -10.65 -0.79
C ILE A 89 -7.66 -9.63 -1.91
N SER A 90 -8.72 -9.02 -2.45
CA SER A 90 -8.60 -8.18 -3.65
C SER A 90 -7.76 -6.94 -3.41
N ALA A 91 -8.09 -6.13 -2.39
CA ALA A 91 -7.37 -4.90 -2.06
C ALA A 91 -5.89 -5.18 -1.72
N PRO A 92 -5.55 -6.11 -0.79
CA PRO A 92 -4.16 -6.47 -0.55
C PRO A 92 -3.42 -6.93 -1.82
N LEU A 93 -4.05 -7.73 -2.68
CA LEU A 93 -3.41 -8.19 -3.91
C LEU A 93 -3.10 -7.02 -4.86
N PHE A 94 -4.08 -6.20 -5.18
CA PHE A 94 -3.93 -5.11 -6.16
C PHE A 94 -3.06 -3.98 -5.63
N GLU A 95 -3.16 -3.63 -4.35
CA GLU A 95 -2.31 -2.60 -3.74
C GLU A 95 -0.86 -3.07 -3.65
N GLU A 96 -0.61 -4.33 -3.31
CA GLU A 96 0.75 -4.88 -3.33
C GLU A 96 1.30 -4.98 -4.77
N LEU A 97 0.46 -5.31 -5.76
CA LEU A 97 0.86 -5.27 -7.18
C LEU A 97 1.24 -3.84 -7.61
N ALA A 98 0.42 -2.85 -7.25
CA ALA A 98 0.63 -1.46 -7.61
C ALA A 98 1.90 -0.89 -6.99
N TYR A 99 2.06 -1.00 -5.68
CA TYR A 99 3.10 -0.26 -4.98
C TYR A 99 4.36 -1.10 -4.73
N ARG A 100 4.29 -2.44 -4.71
CA ARG A 100 5.41 -3.29 -4.27
C ARG A 100 6.03 -4.07 -5.42
N TRP A 101 5.25 -4.45 -6.45
CA TRP A 101 5.77 -5.27 -7.55
C TRP A 101 6.97 -4.65 -8.25
N GLY A 102 6.86 -3.37 -8.59
CA GLY A 102 7.89 -2.56 -9.25
C GLY A 102 9.06 -2.14 -8.37
N LEU A 103 9.05 -2.35 -7.04
CA LEU A 103 10.19 -2.00 -6.17
C LEU A 103 11.48 -2.67 -6.63
N ARG A 104 11.38 -3.90 -7.15
CA ARG A 104 12.48 -4.56 -7.86
C ARG A 104 12.34 -4.28 -9.34
N PHE A 105 13.21 -3.42 -9.86
CA PHE A 105 13.15 -2.98 -11.24
C PHE A 105 13.20 -4.16 -12.23
N SER A 106 12.19 -4.21 -13.08
CA SER A 106 12.19 -4.93 -14.34
C SER A 106 11.15 -4.28 -15.25
N PRO A 107 11.34 -4.31 -16.58
CA PRO A 107 10.44 -3.63 -17.50
C PRO A 107 8.97 -3.93 -17.24
N LEU A 108 8.61 -5.22 -17.14
CA LEU A 108 7.23 -5.64 -16.90
C LEU A 108 6.70 -5.22 -15.53
N ARG A 109 7.42 -5.56 -14.44
CA ARG A 109 6.93 -5.31 -13.07
C ARG A 109 6.75 -3.83 -12.78
N THR A 110 7.74 -3.03 -13.18
CA THR A 110 7.72 -1.59 -12.95
C THR A 110 6.64 -0.92 -13.79
N ALA A 111 6.50 -1.31 -15.06
CA ALA A 111 5.45 -0.79 -15.92
C ALA A 111 4.04 -1.12 -15.41
N ALA A 112 3.80 -2.36 -15.00
CA ALA A 112 2.51 -2.77 -14.42
C ALA A 112 2.20 -2.02 -13.12
N SER A 113 3.19 -1.85 -12.23
CA SER A 113 3.05 -1.02 -11.04
C SER A 113 2.70 0.43 -11.37
N LEU A 114 3.35 1.06 -12.36
CA LEU A 114 3.04 2.43 -12.77
C LEU A 114 1.62 2.57 -13.32
N GLY A 115 1.16 1.62 -14.15
CA GLY A 115 -0.21 1.61 -14.64
C GLY A 115 -1.24 1.50 -13.51
N LEU A 116 -1.02 0.58 -12.56
CA LEU A 116 -1.91 0.42 -11.40
C LEU A 116 -1.86 1.63 -10.45
N ILE A 117 -0.71 2.28 -10.28
CA ILE A 117 -0.62 3.53 -9.50
C ILE A 117 -1.48 4.61 -10.17
N VAL A 118 -1.42 4.77 -11.50
CA VAL A 118 -2.31 5.70 -12.21
C VAL A 118 -3.77 5.33 -12.00
N PHE A 119 -4.11 4.03 -12.07
CA PHE A 119 -5.48 3.58 -11.77
C PHE A 119 -5.94 4.07 -10.38
N TYR A 120 -5.16 3.83 -9.31
CA TYR A 120 -5.54 4.22 -7.95
C TYR A 120 -5.60 5.73 -7.69
N TRP A 121 -4.82 6.52 -8.44
CA TRP A 121 -4.70 7.96 -8.23
C TRP A 121 -5.70 8.79 -9.04
N LEU A 122 -6.53 8.13 -9.85
CA LEU A 122 -7.64 8.78 -10.52
C LEU A 122 -8.87 8.82 -9.61
N PRO A 123 -9.75 9.84 -9.74
CA PRO A 123 -10.83 10.12 -8.77
C PRO A 123 -11.78 8.96 -8.48
N TYR A 124 -11.88 7.99 -9.39
CA TYR A 124 -12.74 6.82 -9.26
C TYR A 124 -11.97 5.55 -8.81
N GLY A 125 -10.64 5.55 -8.71
CA GLY A 125 -9.83 4.33 -8.49
C GLY A 125 -9.57 3.91 -7.07
N GLY A 126 -9.79 4.81 -6.11
CA GLY A 126 -9.78 4.51 -4.68
C GLY A 126 -11.18 4.37 -4.07
N THR A 127 -12.24 4.55 -4.87
CA THR A 127 -13.55 5.01 -4.37
C THR A 127 -14.74 4.20 -4.89
N TYR A 128 -14.53 2.96 -5.28
CA TYR A 128 -15.67 2.09 -5.56
C TYR A 128 -16.29 1.63 -4.24
N SER A 129 -17.33 2.37 -3.87
CA SER A 129 -18.25 2.07 -2.79
C SER A 129 -19.48 1.29 -3.27
N THR A 130 -19.43 0.81 -4.51
CA THR A 130 -20.57 0.35 -5.31
C THR A 130 -20.32 -1.05 -5.87
N THR A 131 -21.38 -1.76 -6.22
CA THR A 131 -21.28 -3.12 -6.78
C THR A 131 -20.45 -3.13 -8.08
N ILE A 132 -19.84 -4.27 -8.42
CA ILE A 132 -19.06 -4.38 -9.67
C ILE A 132 -19.86 -3.98 -10.91
N ILE A 133 -21.19 -4.15 -10.89
CA ILE A 133 -22.08 -3.76 -11.97
C ILE A 133 -22.13 -2.23 -12.10
N GLU A 134 -22.34 -1.53 -10.98
CA GLU A 134 -22.35 -0.06 -10.96
C GLU A 134 -20.99 0.54 -11.33
N VAL A 135 -19.89 -0.11 -10.93
CA VAL A 135 -18.53 0.28 -11.36
C VAL A 135 -18.39 0.17 -12.89
N LEU A 136 -18.90 -0.91 -13.48
CA LEU A 136 -18.82 -1.13 -14.92
C LEU A 136 -19.76 -0.20 -15.70
N ASP A 137 -20.83 0.28 -15.10
CA ASP A 137 -21.73 1.25 -15.74
C ASP A 137 -21.18 2.69 -15.72
N ASP A 138 -20.14 2.99 -14.93
CA ASP A 138 -19.52 4.31 -14.86
C ASP A 138 -18.49 4.52 -16.00
N PRO A 139 -18.70 5.50 -16.91
CA PRO A 139 -17.72 5.83 -17.95
C PRO A 139 -16.33 6.21 -17.42
N GLY A 140 -16.27 6.76 -16.19
CA GLY A 140 -15.03 7.11 -15.49
C GLY A 140 -14.14 5.90 -15.26
N PHE A 141 -14.72 4.72 -14.96
CA PHE A 141 -13.95 3.48 -14.78
C PHE A 141 -13.16 3.11 -16.04
N TYR A 142 -13.81 3.13 -17.21
CA TYR A 142 -13.15 2.80 -18.48
C TYR A 142 -12.05 3.80 -18.84
N LEU A 143 -12.26 5.09 -18.56
CA LEU A 143 -11.24 6.10 -18.75
C LEU A 143 -9.99 5.80 -17.90
N MET A 144 -10.17 5.38 -16.65
CA MET A 144 -9.03 5.01 -15.80
C MET A 144 -8.33 3.74 -16.26
N VAL A 145 -9.08 2.70 -16.64
CA VAL A 145 -8.50 1.47 -17.19
C VAL A 145 -7.71 1.82 -18.45
N GLY A 146 -8.26 2.66 -19.33
CA GLY A 146 -7.58 3.18 -20.50
C GLY A 146 -6.28 3.91 -20.16
N MET A 147 -6.31 4.85 -19.20
CA MET A 147 -5.12 5.58 -18.76
C MET A 147 -4.07 4.66 -18.13
N ALA A 148 -4.48 3.74 -17.27
CA ALA A 148 -3.60 2.75 -16.64
C ALA A 148 -2.91 1.86 -17.69
N LEU A 149 -3.66 1.39 -18.70
CA LEU A 149 -3.13 0.60 -19.81
C LEU A 149 -2.18 1.43 -20.67
N ILE A 150 -2.53 2.66 -21.03
CA ILE A 150 -1.66 3.55 -21.83
C ILE A 150 -0.34 3.79 -21.08
N THR A 151 -0.41 4.15 -19.79
CA THR A 151 0.78 4.36 -18.96
C THR A 151 1.61 3.08 -18.87
N GLY A 152 0.99 1.94 -18.54
CA GLY A 152 1.68 0.67 -18.39
C GLY A 152 2.34 0.20 -19.69
N LEU A 153 1.62 0.22 -20.81
CA LEU A 153 2.15 -0.21 -22.12
C LEU A 153 3.26 0.72 -22.60
N THR A 154 3.09 2.04 -22.44
CA THR A 154 4.13 3.02 -22.81
C THR A 154 5.37 2.82 -21.95
N ALA A 155 5.22 2.69 -20.63
CA ALA A 155 6.34 2.43 -19.72
C ALA A 155 7.03 1.09 -20.06
N TYR A 156 6.28 0.04 -20.36
CA TYR A 156 6.83 -1.25 -20.76
C TYR A 156 7.63 -1.16 -22.06
N ALA A 157 7.09 -0.50 -23.09
CA ALA A 157 7.76 -0.28 -24.36
C ALA A 157 9.08 0.48 -24.14
N LEU A 158 9.05 1.57 -23.37
CA LEU A 158 10.25 2.36 -23.06
C LEU A 158 11.28 1.56 -22.27
N PHE A 159 10.87 0.89 -21.19
CA PHE A 159 11.78 0.14 -20.32
C PHE A 159 12.32 -1.14 -20.97
N SER A 160 11.70 -1.65 -22.02
CA SER A 160 12.17 -2.83 -22.76
C SER A 160 13.25 -2.49 -23.81
N ILE A 161 13.47 -1.21 -24.10
CA ILE A 161 14.52 -0.75 -25.00
C ILE A 161 15.83 -0.63 -24.21
N SER A 162 16.88 -1.33 -24.64
CA SER A 162 18.17 -1.42 -23.93
C SER A 162 18.82 -0.07 -23.62
N VAL A 163 18.65 0.91 -24.50
CA VAL A 163 19.15 2.30 -24.34
C VAL A 163 18.54 2.98 -23.11
N PHE A 164 17.27 2.70 -22.79
CA PHE A 164 16.59 3.26 -21.62
C PHE A 164 16.65 2.33 -20.41
N GLU A 165 16.58 1.01 -20.61
CA GLU A 165 16.57 0.02 -19.52
C GLU A 165 17.82 0.18 -18.63
N GLN A 166 19.01 0.23 -19.23
CA GLN A 166 20.27 0.17 -18.49
C GLN A 166 20.51 1.42 -17.62
N PRO A 167 20.31 2.66 -18.12
CA PRO A 167 20.36 3.85 -17.27
C PRO A 167 19.30 3.84 -16.16
N ILE A 168 18.06 3.45 -16.47
CA ILE A 168 16.95 3.46 -15.50
C ILE A 168 17.20 2.45 -14.40
N ARG A 169 17.60 1.21 -14.74
CA ARG A 169 17.98 0.18 -13.77
C ARG A 169 19.08 0.68 -12.83
N ARG A 170 20.15 1.26 -13.39
CA ARG A 170 21.26 1.80 -12.61
C ARG A 170 20.80 2.89 -11.65
N TRP A 171 20.02 3.86 -12.14
CA TRP A 171 19.47 4.91 -11.29
C TRP A 171 18.57 4.34 -10.18
N TRP A 172 17.71 3.38 -10.52
CA TRP A 172 16.76 2.75 -9.60
C TRP A 172 17.48 2.02 -8.46
N GLU A 173 18.54 1.28 -8.77
CA GLU A 173 19.32 0.53 -7.78
C GLU A 173 20.17 1.46 -6.90
N GLN A 174 20.77 2.51 -7.48
CA GLN A 174 21.55 3.51 -6.75
C GLN A 174 20.68 4.37 -5.83
N ASN A 175 19.46 4.66 -6.24
CA ASN A 175 18.50 5.53 -5.53
C ASN A 175 17.35 4.73 -4.92
N PHE A 176 17.58 3.44 -4.60
CA PHE A 176 16.51 2.56 -4.14
C PHE A 176 15.78 3.09 -2.89
N GLY A 177 16.47 3.83 -2.02
CA GLY A 177 15.82 4.52 -0.88
C GLY A 177 14.68 5.43 -1.33
N TRP A 178 14.91 6.28 -2.34
CA TRP A 178 13.89 7.16 -2.90
C TRP A 178 12.73 6.39 -3.50
N VAL A 179 13.01 5.34 -4.27
CA VAL A 179 11.97 4.46 -4.83
C VAL A 179 11.11 3.86 -3.72
N PHE A 180 11.76 3.33 -2.68
CA PHE A 180 11.10 2.70 -1.56
C PHE A 180 10.16 3.67 -0.82
N TYR A 181 10.67 4.83 -0.38
CA TYR A 181 9.84 5.77 0.37
C TYR A 181 8.74 6.40 -0.50
N THR A 182 9.02 6.68 -1.77
CA THR A 182 8.00 7.22 -2.69
C THR A 182 6.87 6.22 -2.87
N SER A 183 7.18 4.93 -3.07
CA SER A 183 6.17 3.87 -3.14
C SER A 183 5.34 3.79 -1.85
N SER A 184 5.98 3.77 -0.68
CA SER A 184 5.27 3.73 0.60
C SER A 184 4.41 4.97 0.85
N LEU A 185 4.89 6.16 0.45
CA LEU A 185 4.17 7.41 0.58
C LEU A 185 2.96 7.45 -0.36
N LEU A 186 3.13 7.10 -1.65
CA LEU A 186 2.04 7.07 -2.62
C LEU A 186 0.95 6.06 -2.25
N PHE A 187 1.35 4.93 -1.67
CA PHE A 187 0.41 3.96 -1.12
C PHE A 187 -0.41 4.56 0.03
N GLY A 188 0.22 5.27 0.96
CA GLY A 188 -0.51 5.90 2.06
C GLY A 188 -1.44 6.99 1.55
N LEU A 189 -0.91 7.94 0.78
CA LEU A 189 -1.63 9.13 0.33
C LEU A 189 -2.84 8.82 -0.56
N MET A 190 -2.84 7.73 -1.34
CA MET A 190 -4.05 7.37 -2.11
C MET A 190 -5.28 7.18 -1.21
N HIS A 191 -5.09 6.81 0.06
CA HIS A 191 -6.21 6.61 1.01
C HIS A 191 -6.88 7.91 1.43
N VAL A 192 -6.36 9.07 1.01
CA VAL A 192 -7.08 10.34 1.15
C VAL A 192 -8.42 10.30 0.41
N PHE A 193 -8.54 9.47 -0.64
CA PHE A 193 -9.79 9.29 -1.37
C PHE A 193 -10.86 8.51 -0.60
N ASN A 194 -10.55 7.94 0.57
CA ASN A 194 -11.53 7.23 1.40
C ASN A 194 -12.44 8.19 2.20
N VAL A 195 -12.22 9.49 2.11
CA VAL A 195 -13.12 10.52 2.65
C VAL A 195 -14.17 10.90 1.60
N SER A 196 -15.35 11.32 2.05
CA SER A 196 -16.45 11.71 1.17
C SER A 196 -16.11 12.92 0.30
N GLU A 197 -15.39 13.91 0.86
CA GLU A 197 -15.04 15.16 0.18
C GLU A 197 -13.55 15.50 0.29
N VAL A 198 -12.86 15.60 -0.85
CA VAL A 198 -11.44 15.97 -0.90
C VAL A 198 -11.29 17.49 -1.08
N THR A 199 -11.33 18.22 0.03
CA THR A 199 -11.12 19.68 0.06
C THR A 199 -9.64 20.08 0.07
N ALA A 200 -9.33 21.37 -0.14
CA ALA A 200 -7.96 21.87 -0.04
C ALA A 200 -7.33 21.63 1.34
N THR A 201 -8.12 21.70 2.41
CA THR A 201 -7.69 21.39 3.78
C THR A 201 -7.34 19.90 3.91
N VAL A 202 -8.20 19.01 3.37
CA VAL A 202 -7.93 17.57 3.34
C VAL A 202 -6.65 17.24 2.58
N VAL A 203 -6.42 17.86 1.42
CA VAL A 203 -5.17 17.69 0.66
C VAL A 203 -3.96 18.15 1.47
N THR A 204 -4.06 19.29 2.14
CA THR A 204 -2.99 19.83 3.00
C THR A 204 -2.67 18.89 4.17
N LEU A 205 -3.70 18.23 4.73
CA LEU A 205 -3.58 17.32 5.86
C LEU A 205 -3.43 15.85 5.45
N ALA A 206 -3.32 15.54 4.16
CA ALA A 206 -3.37 14.16 3.65
C ALA A 206 -2.33 13.24 4.31
N PHE A 207 -1.14 13.76 4.62
CA PHE A 207 -0.11 13.01 5.33
C PHE A 207 -0.57 12.55 6.72
N PHE A 208 -1.25 13.42 7.48
CA PHE A 208 -1.75 13.11 8.82
C PHE A 208 -2.98 12.22 8.77
N ILE A 209 -3.89 12.49 7.83
CA ILE A 209 -5.10 11.69 7.59
C ILE A 209 -4.73 10.24 7.24
N THR A 210 -3.68 10.04 6.44
CA THR A 210 -3.27 8.72 5.93
C THR A 210 -2.06 8.13 6.66
N PHE A 211 -1.75 8.63 7.86
CA PHE A 211 -0.53 8.26 8.58
C PHE A 211 -0.39 6.74 8.83
N GLN A 212 -1.48 6.06 9.18
CA GLN A 212 -1.45 4.60 9.37
C GLN A 212 -1.12 3.89 8.07
N GLN A 213 -1.68 4.35 6.97
CA GLN A 213 -1.51 3.75 5.65
C GLN A 213 -0.09 3.99 5.14
N ILE A 214 0.50 5.18 5.38
CA ILE A 214 1.92 5.42 5.11
C ILE A 214 2.80 4.46 5.94
N THR A 215 2.51 4.31 7.23
CA THR A 215 3.24 3.40 8.13
C THR A 215 3.13 1.94 7.67
N MET A 216 1.93 1.50 7.30
CA MET A 216 1.66 0.20 6.68
C MET A 216 2.44 0.04 5.37
N GLY A 217 2.56 1.11 4.58
CA GLY A 217 3.33 1.09 3.35
C GLY A 217 4.82 0.87 3.56
N LEU A 218 5.38 1.35 4.65
CA LEU A 218 6.75 1.07 5.08
C LEU A 218 6.89 -0.40 5.52
N PHE A 219 5.92 -0.91 6.27
CA PHE A 219 5.92 -2.30 6.75
C PHE A 219 5.85 -3.31 5.60
N ASN A 220 4.85 -3.20 4.74
CA ASN A 220 4.68 -4.14 3.63
C ASN A 220 5.81 -4.02 2.61
N GLY A 221 6.34 -2.81 2.39
CA GLY A 221 7.54 -2.60 1.60
C GLY A 221 8.76 -3.34 2.20
N TYR A 222 8.99 -3.23 3.51
CA TYR A 222 10.05 -4.00 4.18
C TYR A 222 9.82 -5.51 4.05
N VAL A 223 8.59 -5.97 4.29
CA VAL A 223 8.24 -7.39 4.19
C VAL A 223 8.49 -7.90 2.77
N ARG A 224 8.11 -7.13 1.75
CA ARG A 224 8.40 -7.43 0.35
C ARG A 224 9.89 -7.58 0.09
N MET A 225 10.70 -6.67 0.59
CA MET A 225 12.12 -6.64 0.27
C MET A 225 12.93 -7.71 1.00
N ARG A 226 12.53 -8.08 2.22
CA ARG A 226 13.20 -9.09 3.04
C ARG A 226 12.67 -10.51 2.83
N TYR A 227 11.35 -10.68 2.78
CA TYR A 227 10.69 -11.99 2.86
C TYR A 227 10.02 -12.37 1.54
N GLY A 228 9.35 -11.43 0.87
CA GLY A 228 8.79 -11.68 -0.44
C GLY A 228 7.42 -11.10 -0.69
N PHE A 229 6.96 -11.27 -1.93
CA PHE A 229 5.67 -10.74 -2.36
C PHE A 229 4.49 -11.44 -1.71
N GLY A 230 4.49 -12.78 -1.66
CA GLY A 230 3.42 -13.54 -1.02
C GLY A 230 3.31 -13.24 0.48
N GLN A 231 4.44 -13.09 1.18
CA GLN A 231 4.43 -12.68 2.59
C GLN A 231 3.93 -11.24 2.77
N ALA A 232 4.21 -10.33 1.84
CA ALA A 232 3.70 -8.96 1.91
C ALA A 232 2.18 -8.92 1.75
N ILE A 233 1.62 -9.69 0.81
CA ILE A 233 0.16 -9.84 0.65
C ILE A 233 -0.46 -10.43 1.92
N LEU A 234 0.07 -11.55 2.43
CA LEU A 234 -0.46 -12.17 3.64
C LEU A 234 -0.39 -11.22 4.85
N GLN A 235 0.72 -10.51 5.03
CA GLN A 235 0.89 -9.53 6.09
C GLN A 235 -0.16 -8.42 5.99
N HIS A 236 -0.40 -7.93 4.77
CA HIS A 236 -1.41 -6.92 4.50
C HIS A 236 -2.81 -7.42 4.86
N SER A 237 -3.19 -8.62 4.40
CA SER A 237 -4.47 -9.25 4.75
C SER A 237 -4.64 -9.41 6.27
N LEU A 238 -3.61 -9.86 7.00
CA LEU A 238 -3.64 -9.98 8.46
C LEU A 238 -3.87 -8.64 9.15
N PHE A 239 -3.28 -7.58 8.62
CA PHE A 239 -3.47 -6.23 9.14
C PHE A 239 -4.85 -5.64 8.77
N ASN A 240 -5.47 -6.06 7.68
CA ASN A 240 -6.84 -5.67 7.33
C ASN A 240 -7.90 -6.46 8.09
N LEU A 241 -7.55 -7.63 8.64
CA LEU A 241 -8.47 -8.50 9.37
C LEU A 241 -9.16 -7.78 10.54
N LEU A 242 -8.40 -7.09 11.39
CA LEU A 242 -8.98 -6.43 12.57
C LEU A 242 -9.97 -5.30 12.20
N PRO A 243 -9.62 -4.34 11.32
CA PRO A 243 -10.59 -3.34 10.83
C PRO A 243 -11.85 -3.95 10.21
N VAL A 244 -11.70 -5.01 9.40
CA VAL A 244 -12.84 -5.70 8.77
C VAL A 244 -13.74 -6.32 9.83
N LEU A 245 -13.17 -7.04 10.81
CA LEU A 245 -13.96 -7.66 11.89
C LEU A 245 -14.70 -6.61 12.72
N ILE A 246 -14.06 -5.47 13.02
CA ILE A 246 -14.73 -4.37 13.73
C ILE A 246 -15.89 -3.81 12.89
N GLY A 247 -15.67 -3.59 11.58
CA GLY A 247 -16.69 -3.07 10.68
C GLY A 247 -17.86 -4.05 10.42
N LEU A 248 -17.70 -5.34 10.68
CA LEU A 248 -18.79 -6.33 10.62
C LEU A 248 -19.64 -6.38 11.90
N LEU A 249 -19.18 -5.78 13.00
CA LEU A 249 -19.88 -5.74 14.29
C LEU A 249 -20.71 -4.45 14.48
N GLN A 250 -20.58 -3.49 13.57
CA GLN A 250 -21.30 -2.20 13.55
C GLN A 250 -22.45 -2.26 12.56
#